data_AF-A0A4Q3SAT9-F1
#
_entry.id   AF-A0A4Q3SAT9-F1
#
_cell.length_a   1.000
_cell.length_b   1.000
_cell.length_c   1.000
_cell.angle_alpha   90.00
_cell.angle_beta   90.00
_cell.angle_gamma   90.00
#
_symmetry.space_group_name_H-M   'P 1'
#
loop_
_entity.id
_entity.type
_entity.pdbx_description
1 polymer ?
#
loop_
_entity_poly.entity_id
_entity_poly.type
_entity_poly.pdbx_seq_one_letter_code
_entity_poly.pdbx_strand_id
1 'polypeptide(L)'
;EKINQADGLIFQTEKQIKDYGDKIPADKKAPIEAALTKLKEAHKSQDIAAIDSATTEMNTAWTAASEEIYKAQQADGQAAGPQQDGGQQGPNAGGNQQNSGGENVTDAEFEEVK
;
A
#
# COMPACT_ATOMS: atom_id res chain seq x y z
N GLU A 1 14.43 -16.67 -2.42
CA GLU A 1 13.19 -16.21 -1.75
C GLU A 1 12.70 -14.86 -2.28
N LYS A 2 13.52 -13.80 -2.25
CA LYS A 2 13.12 -12.46 -2.72
C LYS A 2 12.58 -12.40 -4.16
N ILE A 3 13.10 -13.21 -5.06
CA ILE A 3 12.62 -13.33 -6.45
C ILE A 3 11.15 -13.83 -6.46
N ASN A 4 10.84 -14.90 -5.73
CA ASN A 4 9.48 -15.42 -5.65
C ASN A 4 8.52 -14.45 -4.93
N GLN A 5 9.02 -13.73 -3.93
CA GLN A 5 8.25 -12.67 -3.26
C GLN A 5 7.95 -11.51 -4.23
N ALA A 6 8.92 -11.11 -5.04
CA ALA A 6 8.76 -10.09 -6.06
C ALA A 6 7.72 -10.49 -7.12
N ASP A 7 7.76 -11.74 -7.60
CA ASP A 7 6.77 -12.27 -8.54
C ASP A 7 5.33 -12.18 -7.99
N GLY A 8 5.14 -12.64 -6.74
CA GLY A 8 3.85 -12.53 -6.06
C GLY A 8 3.39 -11.08 -5.89
N LEU A 9 4.30 -10.18 -5.51
CA LEU A 9 4.01 -8.76 -5.33
C LEU A 9 3.67 -8.06 -6.65
N ILE A 10 4.35 -8.41 -7.75
CA ILE A 10 4.04 -7.93 -9.11
C ILE A 10 2.60 -8.29 -9.46
N PHE A 11 2.24 -9.57 -9.35
CA PHE A 11 0.91 -10.06 -9.69
C PHE A 11 -0.18 -9.41 -8.83
N GLN A 12 0.04 -9.34 -7.51
CA GLN A 12 -0.91 -8.72 -6.58
C GLN A 12 -1.12 -7.24 -6.89
N THR A 13 -0.05 -6.50 -7.20
CA THR A 13 -0.11 -5.08 -7.55
C THR A 13 -0.86 -4.86 -8.87
N GLU A 14 -0.58 -5.65 -9.91
CA GLU A 14 -1.32 -5.59 -11.17
C GLU A 14 -2.81 -5.82 -10.98
N LYS A 15 -3.17 -6.82 -10.15
CA LYS A 15 -4.55 -7.10 -9.81
C LYS A 15 -5.19 -5.91 -9.08
N GLN A 16 -4.53 -5.35 -8.08
CA GLN A 16 -5.05 -4.21 -7.32
C GLN A 16 -5.25 -2.96 -8.19
N ILE A 17 -4.29 -2.63 -9.07
CA ILE A 17 -4.43 -1.51 -10.01
C ILE A 17 -5.60 -1.75 -10.97
N LYS A 18 -5.82 -2.99 -11.40
CA LYS A 18 -6.96 -3.33 -12.25
C LYS A 18 -8.30 -3.21 -11.51
N ASP A 19 -8.37 -3.70 -10.29
CA ASP A 19 -9.62 -3.76 -9.51
C ASP A 19 -10.00 -2.41 -8.89
N TYR A 20 -9.00 -1.61 -8.50
CA TYR A 20 -9.17 -0.31 -7.84
C TYR A 20 -8.78 0.88 -8.71
N GLY A 21 -8.40 0.67 -9.97
CA GLY A 21 -7.77 1.68 -10.83
C GLY A 21 -8.51 3.01 -10.93
N ASP A 22 -9.85 2.98 -11.02
CA ASP A 22 -10.67 4.19 -11.09
C ASP A 22 -10.86 4.88 -9.73
N LYS A 23 -10.60 4.16 -8.63
CA LYS A 23 -10.65 4.67 -7.25
C LYS A 23 -9.31 5.24 -6.79
N ILE A 24 -8.21 4.88 -7.45
CA ILE A 24 -6.88 5.40 -7.15
C ILE A 24 -6.70 6.73 -7.89
N PRO A 25 -6.44 7.86 -7.20
CA PRO A 25 -6.14 9.12 -7.86
C PRO A 25 -4.98 8.99 -8.85
N ALA A 26 -5.07 9.65 -10.01
CA ALA A 26 -4.09 9.48 -11.09
C ALA A 26 -2.65 9.85 -10.65
N ASP A 27 -2.49 10.86 -9.80
CA ASP A 27 -1.19 11.27 -9.24
C ASP A 27 -0.60 10.22 -8.28
N LYS A 28 -1.45 9.38 -7.66
CA LYS A 28 -1.03 8.26 -6.80
C LYS A 28 -0.85 6.96 -7.56
N LYS A 29 -1.58 6.77 -8.65
CA LYS A 29 -1.42 5.59 -9.52
C LYS A 29 -0.08 5.58 -10.23
N ALA A 30 0.37 6.73 -10.74
CA ALA A 30 1.64 6.85 -11.47
C ALA A 30 2.87 6.31 -10.71
N PRO A 31 3.12 6.68 -9.43
CA PRO A 31 4.26 6.13 -8.69
C PRO A 31 4.16 4.62 -8.43
N ILE A 32 2.95 4.06 -8.27
CA ILE A 32 2.75 2.60 -8.14
C ILE A 32 3.13 1.89 -9.44
N GLU A 33 2.67 2.39 -10.60
CA GLU A 33 3.02 1.82 -11.91
C GLU A 33 4.52 1.93 -12.23
N ALA A 34 5.16 3.01 -11.81
CA ALA A 34 6.61 3.18 -11.93
C ALA A 34 7.37 2.16 -11.06
N ALA A 35 6.99 2.00 -9.79
CA ALA A 35 7.58 1.01 -8.89
C ALA A 35 7.35 -0.44 -9.38
N LEU A 36 6.16 -0.72 -9.91
CA LEU A 36 5.82 -2.01 -10.53
C LEU A 36 6.73 -2.33 -11.72
N THR A 37 6.99 -1.33 -12.57
CA THR A 37 7.87 -1.49 -13.73
C THR A 37 9.29 -1.80 -13.29
N LYS A 38 9.84 -1.04 -12.33
CA LYS A 38 11.17 -1.31 -11.75
C LYS A 38 11.25 -2.71 -11.12
N LEU A 39 10.22 -3.12 -10.37
CA LEU A 39 10.18 -4.43 -9.73
C LEU A 39 10.19 -5.56 -10.76
N LYS A 40 9.44 -5.42 -11.87
CA LYS A 40 9.45 -6.38 -12.98
C LYS A 40 10.82 -6.48 -13.65
N GLU A 41 11.47 -5.35 -13.88
CA GLU A 41 12.82 -5.33 -14.47
C GLU A 41 13.85 -5.99 -13.54
N ALA A 42 13.82 -5.63 -12.25
CA ALA A 42 14.69 -6.20 -11.22
C ALA A 42 14.46 -7.71 -11.03
N HIS A 43 13.20 -8.15 -11.06
CA HIS A 43 12.83 -9.56 -11.02
C HIS A 43 13.39 -10.32 -12.23
N LYS A 44 13.24 -9.76 -13.44
CA LYS A 44 13.74 -10.35 -14.69
C LYS A 44 15.27 -10.45 -14.71
N SER A 45 15.98 -9.46 -14.19
CA SER A 45 17.44 -9.48 -14.07
C SER A 45 17.94 -10.26 -12.85
N GLN A 46 17.03 -10.69 -11.97
CA GLN A 46 17.33 -11.34 -10.69
C GLN A 46 18.22 -10.47 -9.78
N ASP A 47 18.13 -9.14 -9.91
CA ASP A 47 18.87 -8.19 -9.10
C ASP A 47 18.18 -7.99 -7.74
N ILE A 48 18.73 -8.63 -6.72
CA ILE A 48 18.16 -8.63 -5.36
C ILE A 48 18.12 -7.23 -4.74
N ALA A 49 19.14 -6.39 -4.98
CA ALA A 49 19.19 -5.05 -4.43
C ALA A 49 18.14 -4.14 -5.10
N ALA A 50 17.98 -4.27 -6.41
CA ALA A 50 16.93 -3.56 -7.14
C ALA A 50 15.53 -4.05 -6.76
N ILE A 51 15.34 -5.35 -6.49
CA ILE A 51 14.08 -5.91 -5.97
C ILE A 51 13.74 -5.27 -4.62
N ASP A 52 14.71 -5.17 -3.71
CA ASP A 52 14.49 -4.55 -2.40
C ASP A 52 14.09 -3.08 -2.54
N SER A 53 14.85 -2.31 -3.32
CA SER A 53 14.54 -0.89 -3.56
C SER A 53 13.16 -0.71 -4.16
N ALA A 54 12.82 -1.47 -5.20
CA ALA A 54 11.52 -1.38 -5.87
C ALA A 54 10.37 -1.83 -4.95
N THR A 55 10.60 -2.81 -4.07
CA THR A 55 9.63 -3.24 -3.06
C THR A 55 9.38 -2.13 -2.03
N THR A 56 10.42 -1.44 -1.56
CA THR A 56 10.26 -0.30 -0.66
C THR A 56 9.51 0.84 -1.34
N GLU A 57 9.87 1.19 -2.57
CA GLU A 57 9.17 2.22 -3.36
C GLU A 57 7.68 1.86 -3.55
N MET A 58 7.39 0.60 -3.87
CA MET A 58 6.03 0.09 -4.01
C MET A 58 5.20 0.28 -2.74
N ASN A 59 5.76 -0.09 -1.58
CA ASN A 59 5.09 0.06 -0.29
C ASN A 59 4.80 1.54 0.01
N THR A 60 5.78 2.43 -0.19
CA THR A 60 5.59 3.87 0.01
C THR A 60 4.50 4.44 -0.91
N ALA A 61 4.48 4.03 -2.19
CA ALA A 61 3.47 4.48 -3.14
C ALA A 61 2.06 4.02 -2.74
N TRP A 62 1.92 2.77 -2.28
CA TRP A 62 0.64 2.24 -1.80
C TRP A 62 0.16 2.90 -0.51
N THR A 63 1.05 3.20 0.44
CA THR A 63 0.68 3.96 1.64
C THR A 63 0.10 5.32 1.25
N ALA A 64 0.80 6.08 0.41
CA ALA A 64 0.34 7.39 -0.05
C ALA A 64 -0.98 7.31 -0.84
N ALA A 65 -1.17 6.27 -1.66
CA ALA A 65 -2.43 6.05 -2.37
C ALA A 65 -3.58 5.72 -1.41
N SER A 66 -3.33 4.87 -0.41
CA SER A 66 -4.34 4.47 0.56
C SER A 66 -4.86 5.65 1.38
N GLU A 67 -3.97 6.54 1.83
CA GLU A 67 -4.33 7.75 2.58
C GLU A 67 -5.28 8.64 1.78
N GLU A 68 -5.00 8.84 0.49
CA GLU A 68 -5.86 9.67 -0.36
C GLU A 68 -7.18 8.99 -0.71
N ILE A 69 -7.19 7.67 -0.92
CA ILE A 69 -8.43 6.91 -1.11
C ILE A 69 -9.33 7.06 0.13
N TYR A 70 -8.77 6.91 1.33
CA TYR A 70 -9.52 7.11 2.57
C TYR A 70 -10.02 8.55 2.73
N LYS A 71 -9.20 9.56 2.42
CA LYS A 71 -9.63 10.97 2.45
C LYS A 71 -10.73 11.26 1.44
N ALA A 72 -10.62 10.74 0.22
CA ALA A 72 -11.63 10.90 -0.82
C ALA A 72 -12.96 10.24 -0.42
N GLN A 73 -12.91 9.06 0.21
CA GLN A 73 -14.10 8.38 0.74
C GLN A 73 -14.78 9.17 1.88
N GLN A 74 -14.01 9.84 2.74
CA GLN A 74 -14.57 10.69 3.81
C GLN A 74 -15.18 11.99 3.26
N ALA A 75 -14.57 12.57 2.22
CA ALA A 75 -15.04 13.80 1.60
C ALA A 75 -16.34 13.61 0.79
N ASP A 76 -16.58 12.42 0.24
CA ASP A 76 -17.74 12.13 -0.63
C ASP A 76 -19.03 11.76 0.14
N GLY A 77 -19.04 11.87 1.48
CA GLY A 77 -20.27 11.89 2.29
C GLY A 77 -21.15 10.62 2.24
N GLN A 78 -20.66 9.50 1.70
CA GLN A 78 -21.32 8.21 1.81
C GLN A 78 -20.59 7.35 2.84
N ALA A 79 -21.22 7.26 4.02
CA ALA A 79 -20.94 6.26 5.03
C ALA A 79 -21.16 4.84 4.45
N ALA A 80 -20.18 4.34 3.70
CA ALA A 80 -19.98 2.92 3.54
C ALA A 80 -19.04 2.51 4.69
N GLY A 81 -19.61 1.78 5.66
CA GLY A 81 -18.89 1.25 6.83
C GLY A 81 -17.64 0.45 6.44
N PRO A 82 -16.81 0.09 7.43
CA PRO A 82 -15.45 -0.39 7.22
C PRO A 82 -15.44 -1.63 6.32
N GLN A 83 -15.18 -1.43 5.03
CA GLN A 83 -14.80 -2.53 4.15
C GLN A 83 -13.31 -2.77 4.39
N GLN A 84 -13.07 -3.51 5.46
CA GLN A 84 -11.81 -4.12 5.81
C GLN A 84 -11.50 -5.21 4.75
N ASP A 85 -11.04 -4.79 3.57
CA ASP A 85 -10.47 -5.70 2.58
C ASP A 85 -9.24 -5.01 1.96
N GLY A 86 -8.06 -5.46 2.38
CA GLY A 86 -6.77 -4.84 2.05
C GLY A 86 -5.66 -5.13 3.05
N GLY A 87 -5.98 -5.73 4.21
CA GLY A 87 -5.00 -6.28 5.13
C GLY A 87 -4.42 -7.61 4.65
N GLN A 88 -3.53 -7.59 3.67
CA GLN A 88 -2.48 -8.61 3.52
C GLN A 88 -1.16 -7.93 3.85
N GLN A 89 -0.82 -7.81 5.14
CA GLN A 89 0.16 -8.72 5.75
C GLN A 89 1.26 -9.10 4.75
N GLY A 90 2.22 -8.20 4.60
CA GLY A 90 3.54 -8.58 4.09
C GLY A 90 4.14 -9.65 5.01
N PRO A 91 4.78 -10.70 4.47
CA PRO A 91 5.35 -11.75 5.30
C PRO A 91 6.62 -11.22 5.96
N ASN A 92 6.58 -11.02 7.28
CA ASN A 92 7.81 -10.98 8.06
C ASN A 92 7.68 -11.86 9.32
N ALA A 93 8.50 -12.91 9.29
CA ALA A 93 9.15 -13.65 10.37
C ALA A 93 8.49 -13.66 11.77
N GLY A 94 8.24 -14.88 12.25
CA GLY A 94 7.74 -15.16 13.59
C GLY A 94 8.65 -14.74 14.74
N GLY A 95 8.02 -14.55 15.90
CA GLY A 95 8.65 -14.42 17.20
C GLY A 95 7.71 -13.80 18.24
N ASN A 96 7.15 -14.63 19.12
CA ASN A 96 6.39 -14.29 20.34
C ASN A 96 6.89 -13.01 21.06
N GLN A 97 5.98 -12.16 21.56
CA GLN A 97 5.60 -12.12 23.00
C GLN A 97 4.59 -10.99 23.31
N GLN A 98 3.41 -11.41 23.78
CA GLN A 98 2.45 -10.79 24.71
C GLN A 98 2.85 -9.48 25.44
N ASN A 99 2.01 -8.43 25.33
CA ASN A 99 1.17 -7.86 26.41
C ASN A 99 0.83 -6.37 26.16
N SER A 100 -0.33 -5.98 26.69
CA SER A 100 -0.76 -4.64 27.10
C SER A 100 -1.47 -3.76 26.08
N GLY A 101 -2.75 -3.52 26.38
CA GLY A 101 -3.60 -2.56 25.72
C GLY A 101 -3.10 -1.13 25.81
N GLY A 102 -3.64 -0.31 24.92
CA GLY A 102 -3.33 1.09 24.79
C GLY A 102 -4.17 1.67 23.67
N GLU A 103 -5.40 2.01 24.05
CA GLU A 103 -6.23 3.05 23.44
C GLU A 103 -5.37 4.11 22.73
N ASN A 104 -5.35 4.07 21.39
CA ASN A 104 -4.84 5.20 20.60
C ASN A 104 -6.03 5.99 20.10
N VAL A 105 -6.43 6.91 20.97
CA VAL A 105 -7.13 8.15 20.62
C VAL A 105 -6.41 8.75 19.42
N THR A 106 -7.08 8.80 18.28
CA THR A 106 -6.67 9.68 17.19
C THR A 106 -7.51 10.94 17.34
N ASP A 107 -6.96 11.90 18.09
CA ASP A 107 -7.53 13.22 18.28
C ASP A 107 -7.47 13.95 16.93
N ALA A 108 -8.62 14.03 16.27
CA ALA A 108 -8.82 14.77 15.04
C ALA A 108 -9.03 16.25 15.41
N GLU A 109 -7.96 16.97 15.72
CA GLU A 109 -8.00 18.42 15.86
C GLU A 109 -7.87 19.07 14.48
N PHE A 110 -9.02 19.29 13.87
CA PHE A 110 -9.22 20.09 12.67
C PHE A 110 -9.17 21.57 13.08
N GLU A 111 -8.03 22.25 12.91
CA GLU A 111 -7.94 23.68 13.18
C GLU A 111 -8.44 24.47 11.95
N GLU A 112 -9.65 25.03 12.10
CA GLU A 112 -10.32 25.94 11.16
C GLU A 112 -9.48 27.22 10.96
N VAL A 113 -8.98 27.44 9.74
CA VAL A 113 -8.34 28.71 9.37
C VAL A 113 -9.41 29.66 8.83
N LYS A 114 -9.69 30.73 9.59
CA LYS A 114 -10.38 31.94 9.10
C LYS A 114 -9.35 33.03 8.78
#